data_AF-A0A8T1TR04-F1
#
_entry.id   AF-A0A8T1TR04-F1
#
_cell.length_a   1.000
_cell.length_b   1.000
_cell.length_c   1.000
_cell.angle_alpha   90.00
_cell.angle_beta   90.00
_cell.angle_gamma   90.00
#
_symmetry.space_group_name_H-M   'P 1'
#
loop_
_entity.id
_entity.type
_entity.pdbx_description
1 polymer ?
#
loop_
_entity_poly.entity_id
_entity_poly.type
_entity_poly.pdbx_seq_one_letter_code
_entity_poly.pdbx_strand_id
1 'polypeptide(L)'
;MKLHRQSEFDIYATPVVSTNGPSVHYNSLATVQDADSKFTYTLLDGSAYLTTTDAFDVETVRCLPPNTLPFDEILPALNSATPIPSASIGGKSIECASGNLFKTTFSGDHYAICALGEAGFMVYSSDLDIAVEYLDSTVSISKPVLTDTSAACEIDQKLTSLTPTALALVTGSKITSSHSRMLIEEAHMTMEATSCETCMSTPRPCIFLHGLGNPNEEAELQDTPELTNRKLGDIHGHAPCCSDMQW
;
A
#
# COMPACT_ATOMS: atom_id res chain seq x y z
N MET A 1 3.70 -1.70 5.47
CA MET A 1 2.63 -0.72 5.74
C MET A 1 1.65 -1.25 6.81
N LYS A 2 0.88 -0.41 7.52
CA LYS A 2 -0.25 -0.85 8.38
C LYS A 2 -1.48 0.03 8.17
N LEU A 3 -2.65 -0.58 7.94
CA LEU A 3 -3.95 0.10 7.88
C LEU A 3 -4.72 -0.24 9.13
N HIS A 4 -5.06 0.74 9.97
CA HIS A 4 -5.68 0.51 11.28
C HIS A 4 -4.98 -0.59 12.10
N ARG A 5 -3.65 -0.51 12.23
CA ARG A 5 -2.77 -1.50 12.88
C ARG A 5 -2.71 -2.89 12.24
N GLN A 6 -3.53 -3.18 11.24
CA GLN A 6 -3.47 -4.42 10.47
C GLN A 6 -2.37 -4.35 9.41
N SER A 7 -1.54 -5.39 9.36
CA SER A 7 -0.50 -5.56 8.34
C SER A 7 -1.00 -6.31 7.10
N GLU A 8 -2.11 -7.02 7.23
CA GLU A 8 -2.74 -7.81 6.17
C GLU A 8 -4.22 -7.41 6.09
N PHE A 9 -4.71 -7.16 4.89
CA PHE A 9 -6.09 -6.79 4.63
C PHE A 9 -6.42 -7.01 3.15
N ASP A 10 -7.70 -7.26 2.87
CA ASP A 10 -8.19 -7.48 1.52
C ASP A 10 -8.94 -6.24 1.00
N ILE A 11 -8.79 -5.99 -0.30
CA ILE A 11 -9.54 -4.98 -1.03
C ILE A 11 -10.27 -5.67 -2.19
N TYR A 12 -11.59 -5.56 -2.20
CA TYR A 12 -12.39 -5.96 -3.35
C TYR A 12 -12.50 -4.79 -4.31
N ALA A 13 -12.25 -5.04 -5.59
CA ALA A 13 -12.32 -4.02 -6.64
C ALA A 13 -13.16 -4.55 -7.82
N THR A 14 -14.29 -3.90 -8.08
CA THR A 14 -15.19 -4.20 -9.20
C THR A 14 -14.97 -3.18 -10.31
N PRO A 15 -14.50 -3.60 -11.51
CA PRO A 15 -14.27 -2.70 -12.62
C PRO A 15 -15.59 -2.14 -13.18
N VAL A 16 -15.60 -0.85 -13.48
CA VAL A 16 -16.67 -0.15 -14.18
C VAL A 16 -16.13 0.37 -15.50
N VAL A 17 -16.57 -0.24 -16.60
CA VAL A 17 -16.06 0.01 -17.95
C VAL A 17 -16.94 1.03 -18.67
N SER A 18 -16.33 2.00 -19.34
CA SER A 18 -17.06 2.95 -20.19
C SER A 18 -17.71 2.27 -21.39
N THR A 19 -18.84 2.79 -21.85
CA THR A 19 -19.56 2.27 -23.03
C THR A 19 -18.79 2.44 -24.35
N ASN A 20 -17.77 3.31 -24.38
CA ASN A 20 -17.17 3.82 -25.62
C ASN A 20 -15.69 3.43 -25.80
N GLY A 21 -15.12 2.57 -24.96
CA GLY A 21 -13.71 2.16 -25.05
C GLY A 21 -13.17 1.53 -23.77
N PRO A 22 -11.86 1.19 -23.72
CA PRO A 22 -11.23 0.51 -22.59
C PRO A 22 -10.90 1.48 -21.44
N SER A 23 -11.77 2.45 -21.20
CA SER A 23 -11.65 3.32 -20.03
C SER A 23 -12.34 2.67 -18.84
N VAL A 24 -11.63 2.55 -17.74
CA VAL A 24 -12.08 1.86 -16.53
C VAL A 24 -11.90 2.77 -15.32
N HIS A 25 -12.81 2.65 -14.36
CA HIS A 25 -12.57 3.01 -12.96
C HIS A 25 -13.05 1.85 -12.08
N TYR A 26 -12.79 1.90 -10.77
CA TYR A 26 -13.14 0.81 -9.88
C TYR A 26 -14.08 1.26 -8.77
N ASN A 27 -15.10 0.46 -8.54
CA ASN A 27 -15.82 0.48 -7.28
C ASN A 27 -15.10 -0.45 -6.31
N SER A 28 -14.73 0.04 -5.13
CA SER A 28 -13.88 -0.72 -4.21
C SER A 28 -14.47 -0.79 -2.81
N LEU A 29 -14.20 -1.89 -2.12
CA LEU A 29 -14.64 -2.13 -0.76
C LEU A 29 -13.50 -2.78 0.02
N ALA A 30 -13.12 -2.18 1.14
CA ALA A 30 -12.17 -2.76 2.08
C ALA A 30 -12.75 -2.66 3.49
N THR A 31 -12.63 -3.73 4.28
CA THR A 31 -13.07 -3.73 5.67
C THR A 31 -11.92 -4.15 6.57
N VAL A 32 -11.65 -3.35 7.59
CA VAL A 32 -10.55 -3.54 8.52
C VAL A 32 -11.08 -3.47 9.94
N GLN A 33 -10.81 -4.50 10.73
CA GLN A 33 -11.10 -4.51 12.16
C GLN A 33 -9.90 -3.95 12.93
N ASP A 34 -10.13 -3.04 13.87
CA ASP A 34 -9.11 -2.54 14.79
C ASP A 34 -9.68 -2.41 16.19
N ALA A 35 -9.16 -3.25 17.10
CA ALA A 35 -9.72 -3.49 18.42
C ALA A 35 -11.24 -3.75 18.32
N ASP A 36 -12.05 -2.90 18.96
CA ASP A 36 -13.51 -3.03 19.02
C ASP A 36 -14.24 -2.20 17.94
N SER A 37 -13.52 -1.63 16.97
CA SER A 37 -14.10 -0.83 15.88
C SER A 37 -13.86 -1.46 14.53
N LYS A 38 -14.87 -1.41 13.66
CA LYS A 38 -14.80 -1.86 12.27
C LYS A 38 -14.80 -0.65 11.35
N PHE A 39 -13.82 -0.58 10.47
CA PHE A 39 -13.67 0.47 9.47
C PHE A 39 -13.92 -0.11 8.08
N THR A 40 -14.93 0.39 7.40
CA THR A 40 -15.26 0.00 6.03
C THR A 40 -15.06 1.18 5.10
N TYR A 41 -14.10 1.03 4.19
CA TYR A 41 -13.81 1.97 3.12
C TYR A 41 -14.59 1.57 1.88
N THR A 42 -15.42 2.48 1.39
CA THR A 42 -16.21 2.28 0.18
C THR A 42 -15.86 3.34 -0.84
N LEU A 43 -15.51 2.93 -2.04
CA LEU A 43 -15.37 3.77 -3.21
C LEU A 43 -16.45 3.36 -4.20
N LEU A 44 -17.38 4.26 -4.51
CA LEU A 44 -18.50 3.98 -5.39
C LEU A 44 -18.71 5.15 -6.35
N ASP A 45 -18.65 4.88 -7.65
CA ASP A 45 -18.82 5.84 -8.74
C ASP A 45 -17.91 7.08 -8.55
N GLY A 46 -16.69 6.84 -8.07
CA GLY A 46 -15.68 7.85 -7.77
C GLY A 46 -15.87 8.65 -6.48
N SER A 47 -16.93 8.39 -5.71
CA SER A 47 -17.12 8.96 -4.37
C SER A 47 -16.56 8.04 -3.29
N ALA A 48 -15.79 8.58 -2.34
CA ALA A 48 -15.20 7.82 -1.25
C ALA A 48 -15.92 8.05 0.09
N TYR A 49 -16.15 6.95 0.82
CA TYR A 49 -16.86 6.91 2.09
C TYR A 49 -16.05 6.12 3.11
N LEU A 50 -16.16 6.52 4.38
CA LEU A 50 -15.72 5.74 5.52
C LEU A 50 -16.91 5.48 6.44
N THR A 51 -17.25 4.20 6.59
CA THR A 51 -18.16 3.73 7.63
C THR A 51 -17.33 3.26 8.81
N THR A 52 -17.61 3.78 9.99
CA THR A 52 -17.05 3.30 11.26
C THR A 52 -18.18 2.70 12.08
N THR A 53 -18.06 1.42 12.42
CA THR A 53 -18.94 0.74 13.38
C THR A 53 -18.18 0.62 14.69
N ASP A 54 -18.73 1.14 15.79
CA ASP A 54 -18.12 1.02 17.11
C ASP A 54 -18.48 -0.30 17.82
N ALA A 55 -18.00 -0.46 19.06
CA ALA A 55 -18.22 -1.65 19.88
C ALA A 55 -19.70 -1.90 20.25
N PHE A 56 -20.57 -0.89 20.07
CA PHE A 56 -22.00 -0.95 20.36
C PHE A 56 -22.84 -1.08 19.09
N ASP A 57 -22.20 -1.46 17.97
CA ASP A 57 -22.80 -1.55 16.63
C ASP A 57 -23.39 -0.22 16.13
N VAL A 58 -22.91 0.93 16.65
CA VAL A 58 -23.33 2.25 16.17
C VAL A 58 -22.50 2.60 14.94
N GLU A 59 -23.18 2.79 13.81
CA GLU A 59 -22.55 3.17 12.55
C GLU A 59 -22.51 4.69 12.37
N THR A 60 -21.33 5.18 11.99
CA THR A 60 -21.13 6.55 11.53
C THR A 60 -20.52 6.51 10.12
N VAL A 61 -21.14 7.24 9.21
CA VAL A 61 -20.74 7.29 7.80
C VAL A 61 -20.42 8.72 7.44
N ARG A 62 -19.21 8.93 6.90
CA ARG A 62 -18.76 10.23 6.42
C ARG A 62 -18.11 10.12 5.04
N CYS A 63 -18.13 11.23 4.30
CA CYS A 63 -17.32 11.36 3.11
C CYS A 63 -15.84 11.37 3.46
N LEU A 64 -15.02 10.73 2.63
CA LEU A 64 -13.59 10.91 2.66
C LEU A 64 -13.21 12.06 1.72
N PRO A 65 -12.40 13.02 2.17
CA PRO A 65 -11.90 14.07 1.30
C PRO A 65 -11.15 13.49 0.09
N PRO A 66 -11.20 14.17 -1.07
CA PRO A 66 -10.36 13.83 -2.21
C PRO A 66 -8.89 13.63 -1.83
N ASN A 67 -8.20 12.72 -2.51
CA ASN A 67 -6.78 12.37 -2.28
C ASN A 67 -6.46 11.78 -0.89
N THR A 68 -7.46 11.45 -0.07
CA THR A 68 -7.21 10.75 1.20
C THR A 68 -6.70 9.33 0.97
N LEU A 69 -7.13 8.72 -0.14
CA LEU A 69 -6.72 7.37 -0.54
C LEU A 69 -6.18 7.44 -1.97
N PRO A 70 -5.01 6.85 -2.25
CA PRO A 70 -4.31 6.98 -3.55
C PRO A 70 -4.92 6.09 -4.65
N PHE A 71 -6.24 5.95 -4.69
CA PHE A 71 -6.90 5.04 -5.62
C PHE A 71 -6.82 5.52 -7.08
N ASP A 72 -6.74 6.83 -7.29
CA ASP A 72 -6.56 7.46 -8.58
C ASP A 72 -5.16 7.21 -9.18
N GLU A 73 -4.17 6.85 -8.36
CA GLU A 73 -2.80 6.55 -8.81
C GLU A 73 -2.59 5.09 -9.26
N ILE A 74 -3.50 4.16 -8.89
CA ILE A 74 -3.33 2.73 -9.18
C ILE A 74 -3.38 2.45 -10.70
N LEU A 75 -4.40 2.95 -11.40
CA LEU A 75 -4.51 2.71 -12.86
C LEU A 75 -3.40 3.41 -13.66
N PRO A 76 -3.00 4.64 -13.34
CA PRO A 76 -1.77 5.23 -13.88
C PRO A 76 -0.52 4.37 -13.65
N ALA A 77 -0.33 3.82 -12.45
CA ALA A 77 0.79 2.93 -12.17
C ALA A 77 0.75 1.70 -13.08
N LEU A 78 -0.38 1.00 -13.19
CA LEU A 78 -0.50 -0.15 -14.09
C LEU A 78 -0.27 0.24 -15.57
N ASN A 79 -0.73 1.40 -15.98
CA ASN A 79 -0.51 1.92 -17.34
C ASN A 79 0.96 2.21 -17.65
N SER A 80 1.73 2.60 -16.64
CA SER A 80 3.17 2.86 -16.77
C SER A 80 4.03 1.59 -16.66
N ALA A 81 3.42 0.41 -16.47
CA ALA A 81 4.13 -0.85 -16.35
C ALA A 81 4.96 -1.16 -17.61
N THR A 82 6.26 -1.35 -17.44
CA THR A 82 7.22 -1.65 -18.52
C THR A 82 7.96 -2.95 -18.23
N PRO A 83 8.19 -3.80 -19.25
CA PRO A 83 8.85 -5.09 -19.04
C PRO A 83 10.29 -4.93 -18.57
N ILE A 84 10.74 -5.82 -17.70
CA ILE A 84 12.12 -5.89 -17.21
C ILE A 84 12.62 -7.33 -17.20
N PRO A 85 13.94 -7.58 -17.35
CA PRO A 85 14.46 -8.94 -17.36
C PRO A 85 14.56 -9.57 -15.97
N SER A 86 14.71 -8.75 -14.93
CA SER A 86 14.89 -9.21 -13.55
C SER A 86 14.72 -8.04 -12.56
N ALA A 87 14.37 -8.38 -11.32
CA ALA A 87 14.29 -7.45 -10.20
C ALA A 87 14.82 -8.10 -8.91
N SER A 88 15.24 -7.30 -7.94
CA SER A 88 15.56 -7.76 -6.59
C SER A 88 15.21 -6.73 -5.52
N ILE A 89 14.92 -7.22 -4.31
CA ILE A 89 14.67 -6.42 -3.11
C ILE A 89 15.71 -6.81 -2.06
N GLY A 90 16.51 -5.86 -1.57
CA GLY A 90 17.57 -6.13 -0.58
C GLY A 90 18.58 -7.18 -1.05
N GLY A 91 18.88 -7.21 -2.35
CA GLY A 91 19.76 -8.20 -2.97
C GLY A 91 19.15 -9.59 -3.19
N LYS A 92 17.88 -9.82 -2.83
CA LYS A 92 17.17 -11.08 -3.10
C LYS A 92 16.40 -10.98 -4.41
N SER A 93 16.67 -11.90 -5.33
CA SER A 93 15.97 -11.99 -6.64
C SER A 93 14.46 -12.17 -6.46
N ILE A 94 13.68 -11.46 -7.25
CA ILE A 94 12.24 -11.71 -7.42
C ILE A 94 12.07 -12.75 -8.51
N GLU A 95 11.57 -13.92 -8.12
CA GLU A 95 11.31 -15.02 -9.05
C GLU A 95 9.93 -14.86 -9.70
N CYS A 96 9.89 -14.78 -11.02
CA CYS A 96 8.67 -14.72 -11.80
C CYS A 96 8.62 -15.83 -12.84
N ALA A 97 8.05 -16.98 -12.46
CA ALA A 97 8.05 -18.19 -13.28
C ALA A 97 7.39 -18.04 -14.65
N SER A 98 6.47 -17.08 -14.80
CA SER A 98 5.82 -16.79 -16.09
C SER A 98 6.73 -16.05 -17.08
N GLY A 99 7.83 -15.44 -16.59
CA GLY A 99 8.69 -14.55 -17.36
C GLY A 99 8.07 -13.18 -17.66
N ASN A 100 6.83 -12.92 -17.24
CA ASN A 100 6.14 -11.66 -17.46
C ASN A 100 6.36 -10.74 -16.26
N LEU A 101 7.59 -10.21 -16.16
CA LEU A 101 8.01 -9.30 -15.11
C LEU A 101 8.01 -7.85 -15.63
N PHE A 102 7.42 -6.94 -14.85
CA PHE A 102 7.31 -5.52 -15.18
C PHE A 102 7.77 -4.65 -14.01
N LYS A 103 8.27 -3.45 -14.31
CA LYS A 103 8.47 -2.37 -13.35
C LYS A 103 7.36 -1.34 -13.48
N THR A 104 6.97 -0.76 -12.34
CA THR A 104 6.12 0.43 -12.28
C THR A 104 6.51 1.32 -11.11
N THR A 105 5.89 2.49 -11.02
CA THR A 105 5.99 3.42 -9.90
C THR A 105 4.60 3.77 -9.39
N PHE A 106 4.41 3.75 -8.08
CA PHE A 106 3.17 4.13 -7.40
C PHE A 106 3.52 4.97 -6.16
N SER A 107 2.89 6.15 -6.03
CA SER A 107 3.18 7.11 -4.96
C SER A 107 4.66 7.45 -4.74
N GLY A 108 5.46 7.39 -5.83
CA GLY A 108 6.90 7.67 -5.82
C GLY A 108 7.80 6.46 -5.58
N ASP A 109 7.23 5.35 -5.10
CA ASP A 109 7.97 4.11 -4.85
C ASP A 109 7.93 3.18 -6.05
N HIS A 110 8.98 2.39 -6.16
CA HIS A 110 9.17 1.41 -7.22
C HIS A 110 8.45 0.11 -6.87
N TYR A 111 7.90 -0.57 -7.89
CA TYR A 111 7.22 -1.85 -7.72
C TYR A 111 7.56 -2.79 -8.86
N ALA A 112 7.73 -4.07 -8.55
CA ALA A 112 7.87 -5.13 -9.53
C ALA A 112 6.57 -5.95 -9.63
N ILE A 113 6.03 -6.12 -10.84
CA ILE A 113 4.80 -6.88 -11.09
C ILE A 113 5.16 -8.19 -11.80
N CYS A 114 4.81 -9.32 -11.20
CA CYS A 114 4.88 -10.63 -11.83
C CYS A 114 3.48 -11.10 -12.25
N ALA A 115 3.20 -11.08 -13.55
CA ALA A 115 1.91 -11.49 -14.08
C ALA A 115 1.79 -13.00 -14.21
N LEU A 116 0.72 -13.59 -13.68
CA LEU A 116 0.48 -15.03 -13.67
C LEU A 116 -0.63 -15.47 -14.66
N GLY A 117 -1.11 -14.56 -15.50
CA GLY A 117 -2.18 -14.83 -16.47
C GLY A 117 -3.54 -14.86 -15.77
N GLU A 118 -4.33 -15.91 -15.98
CA GLU A 118 -5.67 -16.08 -15.39
C GLU A 118 -5.66 -16.24 -13.87
N ALA A 119 -4.50 -16.59 -13.28
CA ALA A 119 -4.35 -16.70 -11.83
C ALA A 119 -4.15 -15.35 -11.12
N GLY A 120 -4.08 -14.23 -11.86
CA GLY A 120 -3.82 -12.92 -11.29
C GLY A 120 -2.38 -12.44 -11.47
N PHE A 121 -1.88 -11.66 -10.52
CA PHE A 121 -0.51 -11.18 -10.50
C PHE A 121 -0.04 -10.86 -9.09
N MET A 122 1.28 -10.93 -8.89
CA MET A 122 1.93 -10.51 -7.65
C MET A 122 2.62 -9.17 -7.88
N VAL A 123 2.52 -8.27 -6.92
CA VAL A 123 3.27 -7.01 -6.88
C VAL A 123 4.20 -7.06 -5.68
N TYR A 124 5.47 -6.77 -5.91
CA TYR A 124 6.51 -6.78 -4.90
C TYR A 124 7.06 -5.38 -4.70
N SER A 125 7.25 -5.01 -3.45
CA SER A 125 7.97 -3.80 -3.07
C SER A 125 8.68 -3.97 -1.73
N SER A 126 9.53 -3.01 -1.39
CA SER A 126 10.22 -2.94 -0.11
C SER A 126 9.23 -2.93 1.07
N ASP A 127 8.09 -2.27 0.90
CA ASP A 127 7.17 -1.92 2.00
C ASP A 127 5.87 -2.73 2.05
N LEU A 128 5.49 -3.32 0.92
CA LEU A 128 4.22 -4.00 0.72
C LEU A 128 4.32 -5.00 -0.43
N ASP A 129 3.88 -6.23 -0.15
CA ASP A 129 3.57 -7.22 -1.18
C ASP A 129 2.05 -7.24 -1.40
N ILE A 130 1.63 -7.34 -2.66
CA ILE A 130 0.21 -7.37 -3.06
C ILE A 130 -0.02 -8.61 -3.91
N ALA A 131 -0.93 -9.46 -3.48
CA ALA A 131 -1.47 -10.54 -4.30
C ALA A 131 -2.79 -10.06 -4.92
N VAL A 132 -2.88 -10.12 -6.25
CA VAL A 132 -4.13 -9.81 -6.96
C VAL A 132 -4.69 -11.08 -7.55
N GLU A 133 -5.92 -11.39 -7.20
CA GLU A 133 -6.68 -12.54 -7.69
C GLU A 133 -7.93 -12.05 -8.43
N TYR A 134 -8.29 -12.72 -9.53
CA TYR A 134 -9.54 -12.45 -10.22
C TYR A 134 -10.64 -13.33 -9.67
N LEU A 135 -11.76 -12.72 -9.31
CA LEU A 135 -12.94 -13.43 -8.82
C LEU A 135 -13.88 -13.77 -9.98
N ASP A 136 -14.53 -14.94 -9.90
CA ASP A 136 -15.51 -15.39 -10.90
C ASP A 136 -16.76 -14.50 -10.99
N SER A 137 -17.04 -13.74 -9.93
CA SER A 137 -18.20 -12.86 -9.84
C SER A 137 -17.85 -11.54 -9.19
N THR A 138 -18.57 -10.48 -9.58
CA THR A 138 -18.35 -9.14 -9.04
C THR A 138 -18.92 -9.02 -7.64
N VAL A 139 -18.20 -8.28 -6.79
CA VAL A 139 -18.69 -7.96 -5.45
C VAL A 139 -19.69 -6.82 -5.56
N SER A 140 -20.90 -7.04 -5.03
CA SER A 140 -21.94 -6.03 -4.98
C SER A 140 -21.62 -5.01 -3.89
N ILE A 141 -21.34 -3.77 -4.29
CA ILE A 141 -21.00 -2.66 -3.39
C ILE A 141 -22.18 -1.68 -3.39
N SER A 142 -22.78 -1.46 -2.23
CA SER A 142 -23.90 -0.55 -2.05
C SER A 142 -23.43 0.82 -1.56
N LYS A 143 -24.16 1.88 -1.95
CA LYS A 143 -23.90 3.24 -1.47
C LYS A 143 -24.25 3.35 0.02
N PRO A 144 -23.32 3.76 0.89
CA PRO A 144 -23.62 4.01 2.30
C PRO A 144 -24.56 5.20 2.49
N VAL A 145 -25.34 5.19 3.59
CA VAL A 145 -26.21 6.31 3.99
C VAL A 145 -25.43 7.25 4.89
N LEU A 146 -25.26 8.51 4.48
CA LEU A 146 -24.47 9.51 5.22
C LEU A 146 -25.16 9.90 6.53
N THR A 147 -24.38 9.97 7.61
CA THR A 147 -24.90 10.33 8.94
C THR A 147 -25.16 11.84 9.06
N ASP A 148 -24.38 12.68 8.38
CA ASP A 148 -24.39 14.13 8.52
C ASP A 148 -25.40 14.86 7.62
N THR A 149 -26.34 14.15 7.01
CA THR A 149 -27.38 14.67 6.09
C THR A 149 -26.86 15.41 4.85
N SER A 150 -25.55 15.33 4.57
CA SER A 150 -25.00 15.85 3.32
C SER A 150 -25.61 15.12 2.12
N ALA A 151 -25.87 15.86 1.04
CA ALA A 151 -26.61 15.31 -0.10
C ALA A 151 -25.79 14.30 -0.92
N ALA A 152 -24.47 14.49 -1.01
CA ALA A 152 -23.54 13.63 -1.71
C ALA A 152 -22.09 13.94 -1.32
N CYS A 153 -21.21 12.95 -1.47
CA CYS A 153 -19.77 13.15 -1.43
C CYS A 153 -19.24 13.69 -2.76
N GLU A 154 -18.07 14.33 -2.71
CA GLU A 154 -17.37 14.78 -3.90
C GLU A 154 -16.87 13.58 -4.72
N ILE A 155 -16.88 13.73 -6.05
CA ILE A 155 -16.39 12.72 -7.00
C ILE A 155 -14.91 13.02 -7.27
N ASP A 156 -14.05 12.07 -6.94
CA ASP A 156 -12.60 12.23 -7.04
C ASP A 156 -12.01 11.44 -8.22
N GLN A 157 -12.64 10.33 -8.62
CA GLN A 157 -12.07 9.47 -9.67
C GLN A 157 -12.52 9.81 -11.09
N LYS A 158 -11.57 9.67 -12.01
CA LYS A 158 -11.79 9.81 -13.46
C LYS A 158 -11.60 8.47 -14.16
N LEU A 159 -12.35 8.29 -15.24
CA LEU A 159 -12.18 7.18 -16.18
C LEU A 159 -10.76 7.20 -16.77
N THR A 160 -10.05 6.09 -16.66
CA THR A 160 -8.68 5.94 -17.14
C THR A 160 -8.62 4.98 -18.32
N SER A 161 -8.13 5.45 -19.46
CA SER A 161 -7.88 4.59 -20.64
C SER A 161 -6.68 3.69 -20.39
N LEU A 162 -6.82 2.39 -20.65
CA LEU A 162 -5.78 1.42 -20.34
C LEU A 162 -4.83 1.15 -21.53
N THR A 163 -3.54 0.95 -21.24
CA THR A 163 -2.58 0.38 -22.19
C THR A 163 -2.87 -1.12 -22.40
N PRO A 164 -2.38 -1.75 -23.48
CA PRO A 164 -2.58 -3.20 -23.67
C PRO A 164 -2.06 -4.05 -22.51
N THR A 165 -0.92 -3.67 -21.93
CA THR A 165 -0.34 -4.36 -20.75
C THR A 165 -1.23 -4.18 -19.52
N ALA A 166 -1.65 -2.95 -19.22
CA ALA A 166 -2.53 -2.68 -18.09
C ALA A 166 -3.88 -3.38 -18.26
N LEU A 167 -4.45 -3.37 -19.47
CA LEU A 167 -5.68 -4.09 -19.78
C LEU A 167 -5.53 -5.58 -19.50
N ALA A 168 -4.44 -6.21 -19.94
CA ALA A 168 -4.17 -7.62 -19.67
C ALA A 168 -3.98 -7.91 -18.18
N LEU A 169 -3.31 -7.01 -17.45
CA LEU A 169 -3.13 -7.11 -15.99
C LEU A 169 -4.44 -6.93 -15.22
N VAL A 170 -5.42 -6.18 -15.71
CA VAL A 170 -6.68 -6.00 -14.99
C VAL A 170 -7.77 -7.01 -15.36
N THR A 171 -7.64 -7.68 -16.51
CA THR A 171 -8.62 -8.67 -16.98
C THR A 171 -8.13 -10.11 -16.91
N GLY A 172 -6.86 -10.34 -16.54
CA GLY A 172 -6.24 -11.66 -16.62
C GLY A 172 -6.03 -12.18 -18.05
N SER A 173 -6.20 -11.32 -19.06
CA SER A 173 -5.97 -11.69 -20.45
C SER A 173 -4.49 -11.96 -20.70
N LYS A 174 -4.21 -12.75 -21.74
CA LYS A 174 -2.83 -13.07 -22.13
C LYS A 174 -2.06 -11.78 -22.46
N ILE A 175 -0.96 -11.55 -21.76
CA ILE A 175 -0.06 -10.45 -22.09
C ILE A 175 0.64 -10.79 -23.40
N THR A 176 0.35 -10.01 -24.43
CA THR A 176 1.06 -10.14 -25.71
C THR A 176 2.46 -9.58 -25.52
N SER A 177 3.46 -10.45 -25.37
CA SER A 177 4.85 -10.04 -25.42
C SER A 177 5.10 -9.39 -26.77
N SER A 178 5.36 -8.08 -26.80
CA SER A 178 5.90 -7.45 -27.99
C SER A 178 7.27 -8.09 -28.24
N HIS A 179 7.35 -9.01 -29.18
CA HIS A 179 8.62 -9.53 -29.70
C HIS A 179 9.41 -8.46 -30.49
N SER A 180 9.05 -7.16 -30.37
CA SER A 180 9.93 -6.11 -30.87
C SER A 180 11.23 -6.21 -30.08
N ARG A 181 12.29 -6.63 -30.77
CA ARG A 181 13.67 -6.61 -30.29
C ARG A 181 13.96 -5.18 -29.80
N MET A 182 13.79 -4.92 -28.51
CA MET A 182 14.16 -3.65 -27.91
C MET A 182 15.69 -3.57 -28.00
N LEU A 183 16.19 -2.57 -28.73
CA LEU A 183 17.62 -2.37 -28.97
C LEU A 183 18.34 -1.79 -27.75
N ILE A 184 17.61 -1.53 -26.67
CA ILE A 184 18.11 -1.08 -25.38
C ILE A 184 17.98 -2.28 -24.44
N GLU A 185 19.09 -2.65 -23.80
CA GLU A 185 19.10 -3.64 -22.73
C GLU A 185 18.30 -3.06 -21.56
N GLU A 186 17.08 -3.57 -21.33
CA GLU A 186 16.31 -3.21 -20.14
C GLU A 186 17.11 -3.62 -18.90
N ALA A 187 17.38 -2.66 -18.03
CA ALA A 187 18.25 -2.88 -16.88
C ALA A 187 17.53 -3.70 -15.78
N HIS A 188 18.30 -4.50 -15.05
CA HIS A 188 17.87 -5.10 -13.79
C HIS A 188 17.38 -3.99 -12.84
N MET A 189 16.22 -4.21 -12.22
CA MET A 189 15.64 -3.29 -11.25
C MET A 189 16.03 -3.68 -9.82
N THR A 190 16.82 -2.84 -9.15
CA THR A 190 17.18 -3.05 -7.75
C THR A 190 16.34 -2.16 -6.85
N MET A 191 15.77 -2.76 -5.81
CA MET A 191 15.05 -2.07 -4.73
C MET A 191 15.76 -2.34 -3.40
N GLU A 192 15.87 -1.31 -2.58
CA GLU A 192 16.43 -1.44 -1.23
C GLU A 192 15.42 -2.12 -0.30
N ALA A 193 15.90 -2.86 0.71
CA ALA A 193 15.00 -3.38 1.73
C ALA A 193 14.62 -2.26 2.71
N THR A 194 13.37 -2.20 3.16
CA THR A 194 12.91 -1.21 4.15
C THR A 194 13.56 -1.42 5.52
N SER A 195 13.93 -2.66 5.86
CA SER A 195 14.58 -2.94 7.12
C SER A 195 16.09 -2.63 7.04
N CYS A 196 16.53 -1.63 7.81
CA CYS A 196 17.91 -1.59 8.30
C CYS A 196 18.08 -2.67 9.38
N GLU A 197 17.95 -3.94 9.00
CA GLU A 197 17.99 -5.09 9.92
C GLU A 197 19.32 -5.22 10.65
N THR A 198 20.38 -4.64 10.09
CA THR A 198 21.72 -4.70 10.64
C THR A 198 22.42 -3.35 10.53
N CYS A 199 23.02 -2.93 11.63
CA CYS A 199 23.99 -1.85 11.58
C CYS A 199 25.15 -2.25 10.67
N MET A 200 25.46 -1.43 9.66
CA MET A 200 26.61 -1.66 8.78
C MET A 200 27.97 -1.50 9.49
N SER A 201 27.94 -1.03 10.73
CA SER A 201 29.11 -0.89 11.60
C SER A 201 28.91 -1.68 12.89
N THR A 202 29.99 -1.86 13.66
CA THR A 202 29.88 -2.40 15.02
C THR A 202 28.91 -1.53 15.83
N PRO A 203 27.79 -2.09 16.36
CA PRO A 203 26.86 -1.36 17.21
C PRO A 203 27.59 -0.67 18.36
N ARG A 204 27.14 0.53 18.73
CA ARG A 204 27.77 1.35 19.78
C ARG A 204 26.77 1.69 20.88
N PRO A 205 27.23 1.99 22.11
CA PRO A 205 26.35 2.56 23.12
C PRO A 205 25.73 3.86 22.61
N CYS A 206 24.41 3.99 22.74
CA CYS A 206 23.65 5.15 22.30
C CYS A 206 23.10 5.91 23.50
N ILE A 207 23.17 7.24 23.44
CA ILE A 207 22.57 8.14 24.43
C ILE A 207 21.52 9.00 23.72
N PHE A 208 20.28 8.88 24.14
CA PHE A 208 19.14 9.62 23.61
C PHE A 208 18.79 10.79 24.52
N LEU A 209 19.46 11.91 24.27
CA LEU A 209 19.21 13.14 25.01
C LEU A 209 17.79 13.65 24.71
N HIS A 210 16.88 13.49 25.66
CA HIS A 210 15.58 14.14 25.57
C HIS A 210 15.71 15.63 25.91
N GLY A 211 15.22 16.53 25.06
CA GLY A 211 14.98 17.92 25.47
C GLY A 211 13.85 17.99 26.52
N LEU A 212 13.92 18.94 27.47
CA LEU A 212 12.86 19.35 28.44
C LEU A 212 11.71 18.32 28.57
N GLY A 213 11.95 17.25 29.34
CA GLY A 213 11.08 16.07 29.37
C GLY A 213 10.93 15.42 30.74
N ASN A 214 12.01 15.40 31.53
CA ASN A 214 11.99 15.02 32.93
C ASN A 214 12.03 16.29 33.80
N PRO A 215 11.01 16.56 34.65
CA PRO A 215 11.03 17.72 35.54
C PRO A 215 12.04 17.59 36.69
N ASN A 216 12.59 16.39 36.92
CA ASN A 216 13.56 16.10 37.96
C ASN A 216 14.89 15.63 37.35
N GLU A 217 16.01 16.03 37.94
CA GLU A 217 17.33 15.54 37.55
C GLU A 217 17.60 14.21 38.26
N GLU A 218 17.95 13.18 37.49
CA GLU A 218 18.37 11.88 38.04
C GLU A 218 19.90 11.82 38.15
N ALA A 219 20.39 11.03 39.11
CA ALA A 219 21.83 10.92 39.35
C ALA A 219 22.58 10.17 38.23
N GLU A 220 21.87 9.35 37.46
CA GLU A 220 22.41 8.51 36.39
C GLU A 220 21.55 8.64 35.12
N LEU A 221 22.13 8.29 33.98
CA LEU A 221 21.37 8.13 32.74
C LEU A 221 20.39 6.97 32.89
N GLN A 222 19.20 7.12 32.32
CA GLN A 222 18.14 6.15 32.48
C GLN A 222 18.19 5.14 31.33
N ASP A 223 17.68 3.93 31.52
CA ASP A 223 17.62 2.92 30.45
C ASP A 223 16.20 2.79 29.85
N THR A 224 15.23 3.53 30.41
CA THR A 224 13.83 3.52 29.96
C THR A 224 13.27 4.93 29.75
N PRO A 225 12.29 5.11 28.83
CA PRO A 225 11.69 6.41 28.54
C PRO A 225 10.62 6.84 29.57
N GLU A 226 10.46 6.11 30.68
CA GLU A 226 9.35 6.33 31.63
C GLU A 226 9.36 7.72 32.26
N LEU A 227 10.54 8.21 32.66
CA LEU A 227 10.70 9.52 33.30
C LEU A 227 10.56 10.71 32.32
N THR A 228 10.48 10.43 31.02
CA THR A 228 10.29 11.45 29.97
C THR A 228 8.83 11.60 29.53
N ASN A 229 7.88 11.02 30.28
CA ASN A 229 6.49 10.83 29.87
C ASN A 229 6.35 10.04 28.56
N ARG A 230 7.31 9.15 28.24
CA ARG A 230 7.32 8.34 27.02
C ARG A 230 7.19 9.17 25.74
N LYS A 231 7.70 10.40 25.71
CA LYS A 231 7.63 11.30 24.53
C LYS A 231 8.22 10.70 23.27
N LEU A 232 9.25 9.87 23.41
CA LEU A 232 9.89 9.15 22.30
C LEU A 232 9.33 7.74 22.09
N GLY A 233 8.38 7.30 22.93
CA GLY A 233 7.92 5.91 22.95
C GLY A 233 9.03 4.93 23.39
N ASP A 234 8.76 3.65 23.21
CA ASP A 234 9.79 2.62 23.32
C ASP A 234 10.53 2.49 21.98
N ILE A 235 11.80 2.84 21.97
CA ILE A 235 12.65 2.76 20.78
C ILE A 235 13.45 1.45 20.72
N HIS A 236 13.28 0.55 21.70
CA HIS A 236 13.85 -0.79 21.63
C HIS A 236 13.32 -1.51 20.37
N GLY A 237 14.23 -2.08 19.58
CA GLY A 237 13.90 -2.68 18.29
C GLY A 237 13.85 -1.71 17.10
N HIS A 238 13.98 -0.40 17.32
CA HIS A 238 14.01 0.62 16.28
C HIS A 238 15.38 1.31 16.10
N ALA A 239 16.37 0.93 16.93
CA ALA A 239 17.74 1.44 16.87
C ALA A 239 18.77 0.29 16.69
N PRO A 240 18.84 -0.34 15.50
CA PRO A 240 19.66 -1.54 15.23
C PRO A 240 21.18 -1.29 15.33
N CYS A 241 21.60 -0.03 15.39
CA CYS A 241 23.00 0.39 15.61
C CYS A 241 23.38 0.64 17.07
N CYS A 242 22.45 0.47 18.00
CA CYS A 242 22.71 0.66 19.42
C CYS A 242 22.98 -0.68 20.11
N SER A 243 24.15 -0.83 20.73
CA SER A 243 24.42 -2.00 21.58
C SER A 243 23.63 -1.94 22.88
N ASP A 244 23.51 -0.73 23.41
CA ASP A 244 22.84 -0.38 24.64
C ASP A 244 22.22 1.01 24.45
N MET A 245 21.11 1.28 25.13
CA MET A 245 20.40 2.55 25.01
C MET A 245 20.22 3.18 26.38
N GLN A 246 20.72 4.41 26.48
CA GLN A 246 20.54 5.27 27.65
C GLN A 246 19.78 6.52 27.23
N TRP A 247 19.10 7.16 28.18
CA TRP A 247 18.21 8.29 28.03
C TRP A 247 18.64 9.43 28.96
#